data_AF-A0A7S2YIX2-F1
#
_entry.id   AF-A0A7S2YIX2-F1
#
_cell.length_a   1.000
_cell.length_b   1.000
_cell.length_c   1.000
_cell.angle_alpha   90.00
_cell.angle_beta   90.00
_cell.angle_gamma   90.00
#
_symmetry.space_group_name_H-M   'P 1'
#
loop_
_entity.id
_entity.type
_entity.pdbx_description
1 polymer ?
#
loop_
_entity_poly.entity_id
_entity_poly.type
_entity_poly.pdbx_seq_one_letter_code
_entity_poly.pdbx_strand_id
1 'polypeptide(L)'
;KKKVVDWPLKNISDPHDHDVLYGRGGGTNHHPGNKRYRKMVEDRKLDYVNSKRLDKPLVALEIIKVWRTQDPPGRFLKLDEKTGMWNDVGDKKAREKTSQALREKAPLIRKQQEEERMTEEGEDVVGDMEESKTTRFAEGTKDGSGRVRRPGLARDT
;
A
#
# COMPACT_ATOMS: atom_id res chain seq x y z
N LYS A 1 -35.80 -11.26 16.73
CA LYS A 1 -36.24 -10.36 15.63
C LYS A 1 -35.06 -9.47 15.26
N LYS A 2 -34.38 -9.68 14.13
CA LYS A 2 -33.36 -8.73 13.66
C LYS A 2 -34.10 -7.43 13.32
N LYS A 3 -33.75 -6.31 13.98
CA LYS A 3 -34.24 -5.00 13.53
C LYS A 3 -33.71 -4.82 12.11
N VAL A 4 -34.60 -4.60 11.14
CA VAL A 4 -34.19 -4.16 9.81
C VAL A 4 -33.72 -2.73 10.01
N VAL A 5 -32.41 -2.55 10.17
CA VAL A 5 -31.81 -1.23 10.26
C VAL A 5 -31.68 -0.75 8.82
N ASP A 6 -32.46 0.28 8.46
CA ASP A 6 -32.34 0.92 7.16
C ASP A 6 -31.03 1.73 7.12
N TRP A 7 -30.21 1.49 6.10
CA TRP A 7 -28.94 2.17 5.89
C TRP A 7 -29.07 3.08 4.68
N PRO A 8 -29.53 4.34 4.86
CA PRO A 8 -29.84 5.22 3.74
C PRO A 8 -28.59 5.54 2.93
N LEU A 9 -28.74 5.78 1.63
CA LEU A 9 -27.61 6.17 0.76
C LEU A 9 -27.46 7.68 0.59
N LYS A 10 -28.41 8.49 1.09
CA LYS A 10 -28.44 9.95 0.92
C LYS A 10 -28.90 10.63 2.20
N ASN A 11 -28.58 11.91 2.34
CA ASN A 11 -28.98 12.75 3.47
C ASN A 11 -28.56 12.15 4.84
N ILE A 12 -27.36 11.57 4.90
CA ILE A 12 -26.84 10.92 6.11
C ILE A 12 -26.21 12.01 6.99
N SER A 13 -26.68 12.17 8.22
CA SER A 13 -26.11 13.11 9.18
C SER A 13 -24.85 12.56 9.85
N ASP A 14 -24.88 11.29 10.27
CA ASP A 14 -23.80 10.63 11.01
C ASP A 14 -23.33 9.36 10.29
N PRO A 15 -22.13 9.36 9.69
CA PRO A 15 -21.53 8.16 9.13
C PRO A 15 -21.19 7.11 10.19
N HIS A 16 -21.29 5.83 9.85
CA HIS A 16 -20.89 4.72 10.72
C HIS A 16 -19.53 4.13 10.29
N ASP A 17 -19.03 3.18 11.08
CA ASP A 17 -17.68 2.62 10.96
C ASP A 17 -17.36 1.87 9.66
N HIS A 18 -18.34 1.63 8.79
CA HIS A 18 -18.14 0.99 7.47
C HIS A 18 -18.25 2.01 6.34
N ASP A 19 -18.36 3.31 6.65
CA ASP A 19 -18.38 4.38 5.67
C ASP A 19 -16.97 4.85 5.33
N VAL A 20 -16.71 4.92 4.02
CA VAL A 20 -15.48 5.49 3.48
C VAL A 20 -15.76 6.96 3.13
N LEU A 21 -15.21 7.86 3.93
CA LEU A 21 -15.41 9.29 3.78
C LEU A 21 -14.43 9.88 2.75
N TYR A 22 -14.99 10.60 1.77
CA TYR A 22 -14.24 11.42 0.82
C TYR A 22 -13.87 12.75 1.47
N GLY A 23 -12.66 13.22 1.18
CA GLY A 23 -12.14 14.49 1.69
C GLY A 23 -10.62 14.45 1.86
N ARG A 24 -10.03 15.60 2.15
CA ARG A 24 -8.60 15.75 2.48
C ARG A 24 -8.45 16.10 3.97
N GLY A 25 -7.34 15.68 4.59
CA GLY A 25 -7.00 16.04 5.97
C GLY A 25 -7.13 14.91 6.99
N GLY A 26 -6.85 15.23 8.26
CA GLY A 26 -6.77 14.27 9.36
C GLY A 26 -8.10 13.58 9.70
N GLY A 27 -9.24 14.28 9.61
CA GLY A 27 -10.54 13.73 10.01
C GLY A 27 -10.95 12.49 9.21
N THR A 28 -10.89 12.56 7.88
CA THR A 28 -11.22 11.41 7.02
C THR A 28 -10.16 10.31 7.08
N ASN A 29 -8.89 10.65 7.32
CA ASN A 29 -7.81 9.66 7.38
C ASN A 29 -7.94 8.72 8.60
N HIS A 30 -8.45 9.24 9.72
CA HIS A 30 -8.58 8.49 10.97
C HIS A 30 -9.91 7.75 11.15
N HIS A 31 -10.89 8.02 10.28
CA HIS A 31 -12.19 7.36 10.30
C HIS A 31 -12.05 5.82 10.23
N PRO A 32 -12.75 5.06 11.09
CA PRO A 32 -12.65 3.59 11.12
C PRO A 32 -12.88 2.94 9.75
N GLY A 33 -13.88 3.41 9.00
CA GLY A 33 -14.18 2.90 7.68
C GLY A 33 -13.05 3.14 6.67
N ASN A 34 -12.39 4.29 6.72
CA ASN A 34 -11.24 4.59 5.85
C ASN A 34 -10.02 3.73 6.20
N LYS A 35 -9.77 3.45 7.49
CA LYS A 35 -8.69 2.55 7.93
C LYS A 35 -8.93 1.12 7.45
N ARG A 36 -10.13 0.59 7.69
CA ARG A 36 -10.54 -0.77 7.29
C ARG A 36 -10.51 -0.94 5.78
N TYR A 37 -11.03 0.04 5.03
CA TYR A 37 -10.97 0.07 3.57
C TYR A 37 -9.53 0.09 3.06
N ARG A 38 -8.64 0.92 3.63
CA ARG A 38 -7.22 0.95 3.24
C ARG A 38 -6.54 -0.40 3.46
N LYS A 39 -6.83 -1.07 4.57
CA LYS A 39 -6.32 -2.43 4.83
C LYS A 39 -6.80 -3.41 3.76
N MET A 40 -8.10 -3.43 3.46
CA MET A 40 -8.66 -4.30 2.42
C MET A 40 -8.04 -4.07 1.04
N VAL A 41 -7.75 -2.81 0.69
CA VAL A 41 -7.03 -2.48 -0.54
C VAL A 41 -5.60 -2.99 -0.51
N GLU A 42 -4.87 -2.79 0.59
CA GLU A 42 -3.49 -3.25 0.75
C GLU A 42 -3.40 -4.77 0.63
N ASP A 43 -4.31 -5.50 1.27
CA ASP A 43 -4.40 -6.97 1.22
C ASP A 43 -4.59 -7.50 -0.22
N ARG A 44 -5.15 -6.69 -1.14
CA ARG A 44 -5.39 -7.03 -2.56
C ARG A 44 -4.36 -6.45 -3.53
N LYS A 45 -3.34 -5.73 -3.05
CA LYS A 45 -2.35 -5.10 -3.94
C LYS A 45 -1.49 -6.11 -4.67
N LEU A 46 -1.13 -7.21 -4.03
CA LEU A 46 -0.32 -8.26 -4.67
C LEU A 46 -1.06 -8.85 -5.87
N ASP A 47 -2.34 -9.18 -5.69
CA ASP A 47 -3.20 -9.67 -6.77
C ASP A 47 -3.31 -8.66 -7.91
N TYR A 48 -3.49 -7.38 -7.58
CA TYR A 48 -3.53 -6.30 -8.58
C TYR A 48 -2.20 -6.16 -9.35
N VAL A 49 -1.06 -6.24 -8.66
CA VAL A 49 0.27 -6.12 -9.25
C VAL A 49 0.56 -7.26 -10.23
N ASN A 50 0.18 -8.48 -9.84
CA ASN A 50 0.35 -9.72 -10.60
C ASN A 50 -0.71 -9.92 -11.69
N SER A 51 -1.85 -9.23 -11.61
CA SER A 51 -2.93 -9.33 -12.61
C SER A 51 -2.57 -8.73 -13.96
N LYS A 52 -3.17 -9.26 -15.03
CA LYS A 52 -3.06 -8.71 -16.39
C LYS A 52 -3.75 -7.35 -16.45
N ARG A 53 -3.35 -6.52 -17.42
CA ARG A 53 -3.92 -5.17 -17.61
C ARG A 53 -5.45 -5.16 -17.72
N LEU A 54 -6.03 -6.18 -18.34
CA LEU A 54 -7.48 -6.32 -18.52
C LEU A 54 -8.21 -6.73 -17.24
N ASP A 55 -7.53 -7.38 -16.30
CA ASP A 55 -8.11 -7.92 -15.07
C ASP A 55 -8.02 -6.94 -13.90
N LYS A 56 -7.14 -5.93 -13.99
CA LYS A 56 -6.97 -4.87 -12.99
C LYS A 56 -8.28 -4.19 -12.56
N PRO A 57 -9.22 -3.86 -13.46
CA PRO A 57 -10.52 -3.32 -13.06
C PRO A 57 -11.37 -4.30 -12.24
N LEU A 58 -11.23 -5.61 -12.48
CA LEU A 58 -11.98 -6.65 -11.76
C LEU A 58 -11.57 -6.70 -10.28
N VAL A 59 -10.28 -6.57 -9.99
CA VAL A 59 -9.78 -6.52 -8.60
C VAL A 59 -10.43 -5.37 -7.83
N ALA A 60 -10.56 -4.20 -8.45
CA ALA A 60 -11.23 -3.05 -7.82
C ALA A 60 -12.73 -3.28 -7.61
N LEU A 61 -13.42 -3.91 -8.58
CA LEU A 61 -14.84 -4.24 -8.47
C LEU A 61 -15.12 -5.25 -7.35
N GLU A 62 -14.25 -6.25 -7.19
CA GLU A 62 -14.38 -7.26 -6.15
C GLU A 62 -14.26 -6.65 -4.75
N ILE A 63 -13.28 -5.76 -4.53
CA ILE A 63 -13.13 -5.02 -3.26
C ILE A 63 -14.42 -4.26 -2.94
N ILE A 64 -14.98 -3.55 -3.92
CA ILE A 64 -16.23 -2.78 -3.72
C ILE A 64 -17.39 -3.70 -3.40
N LYS A 65 -17.53 -4.81 -4.13
CA LYS A 65 -18.60 -5.79 -3.90
C LYS A 65 -18.53 -6.31 -2.47
N VAL A 66 -17.35 -6.75 -2.02
CA VAL A 66 -17.14 -7.23 -0.65
C VAL A 66 -17.44 -6.13 0.37
N TRP A 67 -16.99 -4.90 0.11
CA TRP A 67 -17.24 -3.77 0.99
C TRP A 67 -18.73 -3.47 1.17
N ARG A 68 -19.49 -3.50 0.07
CA ARG A 68 -20.94 -3.23 0.03
C ARG A 68 -21.77 -4.32 0.70
N THR A 69 -21.32 -5.58 0.72
CA THR A 69 -22.04 -6.73 1.30
C THR A 69 -21.88 -6.90 2.81
N GLN A 70 -21.17 -6.00 3.48
CA GLN A 70 -21.01 -6.03 4.94
C GLN A 70 -22.33 -5.75 5.67
N ASP A 71 -22.35 -6.00 6.99
CA ASP A 71 -23.43 -5.61 7.90
C ASP A 71 -22.83 -4.78 9.05
N PRO A 72 -23.05 -3.46 9.13
CA PRO A 72 -23.74 -2.58 8.16
C PRO A 72 -23.11 -2.57 6.75
N PRO A 73 -23.85 -2.26 5.68
CA PRO A 73 -23.29 -2.16 4.34
C PRO A 73 -22.24 -1.06 4.27
N GLY A 74 -21.10 -1.33 3.66
CA GLY A 74 -20.08 -0.32 3.47
C GLY A 74 -20.51 0.72 2.44
N ARG A 75 -20.43 2.01 2.77
CA ARG A 75 -20.77 3.11 1.85
C ARG A 75 -19.55 3.94 1.49
N PHE A 76 -19.64 4.68 0.39
CA PHE A 76 -18.61 5.61 -0.04
C PHE A 76 -19.20 7.00 -0.03
N LEU A 77 -18.95 7.76 1.03
CA LEU A 77 -19.69 8.98 1.31
C LEU A 77 -18.89 10.22 0.92
N LYS A 78 -19.57 11.20 0.35
CA LYS A 78 -19.05 12.55 0.16
C LYS A 78 -19.98 13.55 0.85
N LEU A 79 -19.37 14.46 1.60
CA LEU A 79 -20.07 15.57 2.23
C LEU A 79 -20.54 16.55 1.15
N ASP A 80 -21.81 16.90 1.19
CA ASP A 80 -22.34 18.04 0.47
C ASP A 80 -22.19 19.29 1.35
N GLU A 81 -21.33 20.21 0.91
CA GLU A 81 -20.99 21.42 1.65
C GLU A 81 -22.18 22.37 1.82
N LYS A 82 -23.20 22.29 0.95
CA LYS A 82 -24.39 23.15 1.05
C LYS A 82 -25.34 22.70 2.13
N THR A 83 -25.52 21.38 2.26
CA THR A 83 -26.51 20.78 3.16
C THR A 83 -25.87 20.28 4.46
N GLY A 84 -24.55 20.11 4.50
CA GLY A 84 -23.84 19.48 5.61
C GLY A 84 -24.09 17.97 5.71
N MET A 85 -24.71 17.36 4.69
CA MET A 85 -25.12 15.96 4.71
C MET A 85 -24.22 15.08 3.84
N TRP A 86 -24.04 13.83 4.26
CA TRP A 86 -23.27 12.83 3.54
C TRP A 86 -24.15 12.07 2.54
N ASN A 87 -23.59 11.83 1.35
CA ASN A 87 -24.26 11.11 0.27
C ASN A 87 -23.33 10.08 -0.34
N ASP A 88 -23.86 8.89 -0.63
CA ASP A 88 -23.12 7.86 -1.34
C ASP A 88 -22.78 8.33 -2.76
N VAL A 89 -21.52 8.13 -3.14
CA VAL A 89 -20.98 8.58 -4.43
C VAL A 89 -21.26 7.62 -5.58
N GLY A 90 -21.81 6.44 -5.30
CA GLY A 90 -22.06 5.37 -6.24
C GLY A 90 -20.80 4.60 -6.65
N ASP A 91 -21.01 3.46 -7.29
CA ASP A 91 -19.93 2.50 -7.56
C ASP A 91 -18.92 3.00 -8.59
N LYS A 92 -19.31 3.89 -9.50
CA LYS A 92 -18.39 4.51 -10.47
C LYS A 92 -17.25 5.25 -9.75
N LYS A 93 -17.60 6.13 -8.81
CA LYS A 93 -16.63 6.92 -8.04
C LYS A 93 -15.89 6.07 -7.02
N ALA A 94 -16.55 5.07 -6.43
CA ALA A 94 -15.90 4.10 -5.55
C ALA A 94 -14.81 3.32 -6.30
N ARG A 95 -15.08 2.90 -7.55
CA ARG A 95 -14.12 2.20 -8.42
C ARG A 95 -12.93 3.08 -8.75
N GLU A 96 -13.15 4.34 -9.10
CA GLU A 96 -12.06 5.29 -9.37
C GLU A 96 -11.14 5.44 -8.14
N LYS A 97 -11.72 5.60 -6.94
CA LYS A 97 -10.96 5.67 -5.68
C LYS A 97 -10.19 4.37 -5.39
N THR A 98 -10.82 3.22 -5.61
CA THR A 98 -10.22 1.90 -5.37
C THR A 98 -9.09 1.62 -6.35
N SER A 99 -9.30 1.86 -7.63
CA SER A 99 -8.26 1.74 -8.65
C SER A 99 -7.08 2.68 -8.38
N GLN A 100 -7.33 3.89 -7.89
CA GLN A 100 -6.27 4.80 -7.51
C GLN A 100 -5.47 4.25 -6.32
N ALA A 101 -6.13 3.82 -5.26
CA ALA A 101 -5.47 3.28 -4.07
C ALA A 101 -4.67 1.99 -4.35
N LEU A 102 -5.14 1.14 -5.28
CA LEU A 102 -4.40 -0.05 -5.75
C LEU A 102 -3.14 0.30 -6.55
N ARG A 103 -3.16 1.41 -7.31
CA ARG A 103 -1.98 1.87 -8.08
C ARG A 103 -0.89 2.45 -7.17
N GLU A 104 -1.27 3.05 -6.05
CA GLU A 104 -0.33 3.62 -5.10
C GLU A 104 0.61 2.53 -4.55
N LYS A 105 1.92 2.79 -4.58
CA LYS A 105 2.99 1.85 -4.17
C LYS A 105 3.14 0.57 -5.02
N ALA A 106 2.34 0.36 -6.07
CA ALA A 106 2.49 -0.79 -6.96
C ALA A 106 3.91 -0.96 -7.57
N PRO A 107 4.63 0.11 -7.96
CA PRO A 107 6.01 -0.03 -8.45
C PRO A 107 6.99 -0.53 -7.38
N LEU A 108 6.79 -0.15 -6.11
CA LEU A 108 7.64 -0.59 -5.00
C LEU A 108 7.46 -2.08 -4.73
N ILE A 109 6.21 -2.57 -4.76
CA ILE A 109 5.90 -3.99 -4.60
C ILE A 109 6.57 -4.82 -5.72
N ARG A 110 6.53 -4.34 -6.97
CA ARG A 110 7.19 -5.01 -8.10
C ARG A 110 8.71 -5.11 -7.92
N LYS A 111 9.32 -4.04 -7.42
CA LYS A 111 10.76 -4.01 -7.15
C LYS A 111 11.13 -4.99 -6.04
N GLN A 112 10.35 -5.02 -4.95
CA GLN A 112 10.55 -5.98 -3.86
C GLN A 112 10.44 -7.43 -4.36
N GLN A 113 9.42 -7.75 -5.16
CA GLN A 113 9.29 -9.09 -5.76
C GLN A 113 10.45 -9.46 -6.69
N GLU A 114 11.12 -8.48 -7.31
CA GLU A 114 12.29 -8.73 -8.16
C GLU A 114 13.55 -8.96 -7.32
N GLU A 115 13.76 -8.15 -6.28
CA GLU A 115 14.85 -8.30 -5.31
C GLU A 115 14.77 -9.65 -4.59
N GLU A 116 13.58 -10.07 -4.14
CA GLU A 116 13.34 -11.37 -3.50
C GLU A 116 13.69 -12.55 -4.42
N ARG A 117 13.32 -12.49 -5.70
CA ARG A 117 13.67 -13.53 -6.68
C ARG A 117 15.19 -13.61 -6.93
N MET A 118 15.86 -12.46 -7.00
CA MET A 118 17.32 -12.42 -7.20
C MET A 118 18.09 -12.99 -6.00
N THR A 119 17.56 -12.87 -4.78
CA THR A 119 18.17 -13.45 -3.58
C THR A 119 17.98 -14.96 -3.50
N GLU A 120 16.80 -15.47 -3.87
CA GLU A 120 16.52 -16.91 -3.86
C GLU A 120 17.37 -17.68 -4.89
N GLU A 121 17.59 -17.11 -6.07
CA GLU A 121 18.44 -17.73 -7.12
C GLU A 121 19.95 -17.65 -6.81
N GLY A 122 20.37 -16.81 -5.86
CA GLY A 122 21.78 -16.62 -5.47
C GLY A 122 22.26 -17.55 -4.33
N GLU A 123 21.36 -18.17 -3.58
CA GLU A 123 21.70 -19.06 -2.46
C GLU A 123 22.10 -20.48 -2.89
N ASP A 124 21.74 -20.91 -4.11
CA ASP A 124 22.03 -22.25 -4.63
C ASP A 124 23.48 -22.45 -5.15
N VAL A 125 24.37 -21.45 -5.04
CA VAL A 125 25.75 -21.50 -5.59
C VAL A 125 26.85 -21.72 -4.54
N VAL A 126 26.49 -21.98 -3.27
CA VAL A 126 27.45 -22.30 -2.19
C VAL A 126 27.25 -23.72 -1.65
N GLY A 127 27.42 -24.70 -2.53
CA GLY A 127 27.55 -26.11 -2.18
C GLY A 127 28.81 -26.69 -2.84
N ASP A 128 29.73 -27.19 -2.01
CA ASP A 128 31.00 -27.85 -2.35
C ASP A 128 32.18 -26.96 -2.81
N MET A 129 32.92 -26.46 -1.82
CA MET A 129 34.37 -26.34 -1.96
C MET A 129 35.03 -26.89 -0.68
N GLU A 130 35.32 -28.19 -0.71
CA GLU A 130 36.05 -28.90 0.35
C GLU A 130 37.49 -28.38 0.52
N GLU A 131 37.91 -28.51 1.76
CA GLU A 131 39.15 -28.07 2.39
C GLU A 131 40.41 -28.72 1.80
N SER A 132 41.37 -27.92 1.32
CA SER A 132 42.77 -28.37 1.18
C SER A 132 43.75 -27.32 1.73
N LYS A 133 44.40 -27.69 2.83
CA LYS A 133 45.40 -26.96 3.62
C LYS A 133 46.68 -26.59 2.85
N THR A 134 47.47 -25.71 3.50
CA THR A 134 48.94 -25.47 3.44
C THR A 134 49.31 -24.13 2.74
N THR A 135 50.21 -23.23 3.18
CA THR A 135 51.27 -23.13 4.21
C THR A 135 51.54 -21.65 4.62
N ARG A 136 52.19 -21.46 5.78
CA ARG A 136 52.76 -20.25 6.41
C ARG A 136 53.71 -19.41 5.51
N PHE A 137 53.81 -18.08 5.77
CA PHE A 137 55.01 -17.21 5.94
C PHE A 137 54.50 -15.76 6.25
N ALA A 138 54.72 -15.19 7.45
CA ALA A 138 55.82 -14.30 7.89
C ALA A 138 55.64 -12.78 7.60
N GLU A 139 55.31 -12.06 8.69
CA GLU A 139 55.78 -10.72 9.18
C GLU A 139 56.31 -9.59 8.26
N GLY A 140 55.85 -8.36 8.56
CA GLY A 140 56.45 -7.06 8.17
C GLY A 140 55.57 -6.23 7.21
N THR A 141 55.34 -4.91 7.31
CA THR A 141 55.95 -3.81 8.07
C THR A 141 54.97 -2.60 8.07
N LYS A 142 55.18 -1.66 8.99
CA LYS A 142 54.43 -0.42 9.29
C LYS A 142 54.38 0.64 8.18
N ASP A 143 53.53 1.65 8.47
CA ASP A 143 53.53 3.06 8.03
C ASP A 143 52.61 3.37 6.83
N GLY A 144 51.82 4.44 6.77
CA GLY A 144 51.74 5.65 7.57
C GLY A 144 50.50 6.48 7.20
N SER A 145 50.40 7.61 7.90
CA SER A 145 49.37 8.66 7.88
C SER A 145 48.74 9.06 6.54
N GLY A 146 47.46 9.44 6.55
CA GLY A 146 46.85 10.17 5.43
C GLY A 146 45.41 10.61 5.63
N ARG A 147 45.19 11.66 6.44
CA ARG A 147 43.91 12.34 6.64
C ARG A 147 43.61 13.22 5.43
N VAL A 148 42.54 12.95 4.66
CA VAL A 148 42.06 13.87 3.60
C VAL A 148 40.64 14.32 3.89
N ARG A 149 40.49 15.65 3.92
CA ARG A 149 39.27 16.41 4.24
C ARG A 149 38.32 16.45 3.05
N ARG A 150 37.02 16.43 3.35
CA ARG A 150 35.91 16.68 2.42
C ARG A 150 35.82 18.17 2.07
N PRO A 151 35.71 18.59 0.80
CA PRO A 151 35.31 19.95 0.46
C PRO A 151 33.78 20.07 0.44
N GLY A 152 33.27 21.09 1.15
CA GLY A 152 31.87 21.52 1.13
C GLY A 152 31.60 22.43 -0.06
N LEU A 153 30.55 22.14 -0.82
CA LEU A 153 30.03 22.99 -1.89
C LEU A 153 29.15 24.08 -1.30
N ALA A 154 29.58 25.33 -1.48
CA ALA A 154 28.77 26.52 -1.24
C ALA A 154 27.65 26.63 -2.29
N ARG A 155 26.48 27.11 -1.87
CA ARG A 155 25.38 27.53 -2.75
C ARG A 155 25.42 29.04 -2.79
N ASP A 156 25.67 29.62 -3.95
CA ASP A 156 25.50 31.05 -4.18
C ASP A 156 24.01 31.42 -4.11
N THR A 157 23.80 32.58 -3.49
CA THR A 157 22.56 33.37 -3.41
C THR A 157 22.15 33.95 -4.75
#